data_AF-A0A7G6T0Y1-F1
#
_entry.id   AF-A0A7G6T0Y1-F1
#
_cell.length_a   1.000
_cell.length_b   1.000
_cell.length_c   1.000
_cell.angle_alpha   90.00
_cell.angle_beta   90.00
_cell.angle_gamma   90.00
#
_symmetry.space_group_name_H-M   'P 1'
#
loop_
_entity.id
_entity.type
_entity.pdbx_description
1 polymer ?
#
loop_
_entity_poly.entity_id
_entity_poly.type
_entity_poly.pdbx_seq_one_letter_code
_entity_poly.pdbx_strand_id
1 'polypeptide(L)'
;MSKLGELVNLPIGWDGYRGRGVEFSIAYFAANLLQNIYVPGAPCPSLVPGSDGSVQIEWHSHGLDIELDILGVNQVNCIKVEVASGEDEEANLTTDFKIVRGWVEDMAGRGSNAVNAAA
;
A
#
# COMPACT_ATOMS: atom_id res chain seq x y z
N MET A 1 -5.80 0.00 19.35
CA MET A 1 -6.13 -0.94 18.27
C MET A 1 -5.16 -0.70 17.12
N SER A 2 -4.91 -1.67 16.25
CA SER A 2 -4.13 -1.43 15.03
C SER A 2 -4.99 -0.71 13.98
N LYS A 3 -4.37 0.01 13.05
CA LYS A 3 -5.10 0.70 11.97
C LYS A 3 -5.96 -0.26 11.15
N LEU A 4 -5.42 -1.42 10.77
CA LEU A 4 -6.20 -2.48 10.11
C LEU A 4 -7.38 -2.95 10.96
N GLY A 5 -7.21 -3.05 12.28
CA GLY A 5 -8.31 -3.39 13.19
C GLY A 5 -9.42 -2.33 13.19
N GLU A 6 -9.09 -1.06 13.05
CA GLU A 6 -10.09 0.02 12.89
C GLU A 6 -10.85 -0.12 11.57
N LEU A 7 -10.13 -0.41 10.47
CA LEU A 7 -10.73 -0.55 9.13
C LEU A 7 -11.67 -1.76 9.02
N VAL A 8 -11.33 -2.89 9.66
CA VAL A 8 -12.21 -4.07 9.75
C VAL A 8 -13.51 -3.76 10.49
N ASN A 9 -13.47 -2.86 11.46
CA ASN A 9 -14.62 -2.52 12.31
C ASN A 9 -15.43 -1.31 11.81
N LEU A 10 -15.18 -0.82 10.59
CA LEU A 10 -15.99 0.26 10.04
C LEU A 10 -17.47 -0.16 9.97
N PRO A 11 -18.40 0.70 10.40
CA PRO A 11 -19.82 0.37 10.38
C PRO A 11 -20.33 0.26 8.93
N ILE A 12 -21.39 -0.52 8.75
CA ILE A 12 -22.09 -0.55 7.46
C ILE A 12 -22.60 0.86 7.13
N GLY A 13 -22.30 1.34 5.92
CA GLY A 13 -22.65 2.68 5.45
C GLY A 13 -21.71 3.79 5.92
N TRP A 14 -20.48 3.47 6.35
CA TRP A 14 -19.47 4.46 6.76
C TRP A 14 -19.16 5.49 5.67
N ASP A 15 -19.35 5.12 4.40
CA ASP A 15 -19.16 5.94 3.21
C ASP A 15 -20.39 6.77 2.83
N GLY A 16 -21.46 6.73 3.64
CA GLY A 16 -22.76 7.35 3.32
C GLY A 16 -23.65 6.51 2.40
N TYR A 17 -23.19 5.34 1.96
CA TYR A 17 -23.93 4.40 1.13
C TYR A 17 -24.05 3.02 1.81
N ARG A 18 -23.42 2.00 1.22
CA ARG A 18 -23.47 0.60 1.68
C ARG A 18 -22.07 0.07 1.95
N GLY A 19 -21.10 0.96 2.18
CA GLY A 19 -19.73 0.60 2.48
C GLY A 19 -19.65 -0.37 3.64
N ARG A 20 -18.81 -1.38 3.50
CA ARG A 20 -18.51 -2.35 4.56
C ARG A 20 -17.11 -2.09 5.10
N GLY A 21 -16.85 -2.56 6.31
CA GLY A 21 -15.48 -2.66 6.81
C GLY A 21 -14.65 -3.62 5.97
N VAL A 22 -13.33 -3.46 6.05
CA VAL A 22 -12.37 -4.31 5.35
C VAL A 22 -12.57 -5.76 5.79
N GLU A 23 -12.58 -6.69 4.84
CA GLU A 23 -12.70 -8.11 5.14
C GLU A 23 -11.50 -8.58 5.98
N PHE A 24 -11.77 -9.36 7.04
CA PHE A 24 -10.71 -9.77 7.97
C PHE A 24 -9.57 -10.53 7.26
N SER A 25 -9.90 -11.37 6.28
CA SER A 25 -8.91 -12.12 5.49
C SER A 25 -8.02 -11.19 4.65
N ILE A 26 -8.59 -10.13 4.09
CA ILE A 26 -7.87 -9.09 3.34
C ILE A 26 -6.99 -8.28 4.28
N ALA A 27 -7.48 -7.87 5.43
CA ALA A 27 -6.69 -7.14 6.44
C ALA A 27 -5.51 -7.99 6.96
N TYR A 28 -5.73 -9.28 7.22
CA TYR A 28 -4.67 -10.21 7.62
C TYR A 28 -3.63 -10.39 6.50
N PHE A 29 -4.08 -10.55 5.25
CA PHE A 29 -3.19 -10.63 4.11
C PHE A 29 -2.37 -9.34 3.91
N ALA A 30 -3.00 -8.16 4.03
CA ALA A 30 -2.33 -6.86 3.96
C ALA A 30 -1.20 -6.73 4.99
N ALA A 31 -1.44 -7.15 6.25
CA ALA A 31 -0.41 -7.15 7.28
C ALA A 31 0.78 -8.06 6.92
N ASN A 32 0.52 -9.26 6.38
CA ASN A 32 1.58 -10.17 5.94
C ASN A 32 2.34 -9.61 4.74
N LEU A 33 1.64 -9.03 3.76
CA LEU A 33 2.25 -8.40 2.60
C LEU A 33 3.20 -7.28 3.04
N LEU A 34 2.74 -6.36 3.90
CA LEU A 34 3.56 -5.27 4.45
C LEU A 34 4.82 -5.77 5.15
N GLN A 35 4.70 -6.86 5.93
CA GLN A 35 5.85 -7.47 6.58
C GLN A 35 6.89 -8.00 5.58
N ASN A 36 6.46 -8.55 4.45
CA ASN A 36 7.34 -9.12 3.43
C ASN A 36 8.02 -8.05 2.55
N ILE A 37 7.35 -6.92 2.32
CA ILE A 37 7.89 -5.81 1.52
C ILE A 37 8.57 -4.73 2.36
N TYR A 38 8.61 -4.88 3.69
CA TYR A 38 9.23 -3.90 4.56
C TYR A 38 10.72 -3.70 4.23
N VAL A 39 11.11 -2.43 4.15
CA VAL A 39 12.48 -1.96 3.94
C VAL A 39 12.79 -0.89 4.99
N PRO A 40 13.92 -0.97 5.71
CA PRO A 40 14.34 0.09 6.62
C PRO A 40 14.45 1.45 5.92
N GLY A 41 13.86 2.48 6.53
CA GLY A 41 13.87 3.84 5.97
C GLY A 41 12.77 4.11 4.93
N ALA A 42 11.97 3.10 4.55
CA ALA A 42 10.77 3.34 3.77
C ALA A 42 9.75 4.17 4.60
N PRO A 43 9.06 5.14 3.98
CA PRO A 43 7.97 5.86 4.63
C PRO A 43 6.84 4.90 5.01
N CYS A 44 6.07 5.25 6.05
CA CYS A 44 4.90 4.49 6.44
C CYS A 44 3.78 4.66 5.39
N PRO A 45 3.16 3.58 4.90
CA PRO A 45 2.03 3.71 3.98
C PRO A 45 0.78 4.27 4.65
N SER A 46 -0.07 4.86 3.83
CA SER A 46 -1.48 5.05 4.14
C SER A 46 -2.27 3.77 3.85
N LEU A 47 -3.33 3.55 4.62
CA LEU A 47 -4.28 2.44 4.44
C LEU A 47 -5.66 3.02 4.18
N VAL A 48 -6.21 2.75 2.99
CA VAL A 48 -7.48 3.32 2.52
C VAL A 48 -8.50 2.18 2.34
N PRO A 49 -9.63 2.19 3.06
CA PRO A 49 -10.64 1.14 2.93
C PRO A 49 -11.45 1.31 1.63
N GLY A 50 -11.66 0.21 0.91
CA GLY A 50 -12.67 0.15 -0.14
C GLY A 50 -14.06 -0.15 0.43
N SER A 51 -15.10 0.41 -0.19
CA SER A 51 -16.50 0.20 0.24
C SER A 51 -16.98 -1.25 0.11
N ASP A 52 -16.29 -2.07 -0.69
CA ASP A 52 -16.63 -3.48 -0.95
C ASP A 52 -15.96 -4.46 0.03
N GLY A 53 -15.11 -3.97 0.93
CA GLY A 53 -14.34 -4.78 1.88
C GLY A 53 -12.88 -4.99 1.47
N SER A 54 -12.44 -4.42 0.34
CA SER A 54 -11.02 -4.34 -0.05
C SER A 54 -10.25 -3.29 0.77
N VAL A 55 -8.93 -3.27 0.62
CA VAL A 55 -8.07 -2.22 1.17
C VAL A 55 -6.98 -1.86 0.17
N GLN A 56 -6.73 -0.56 0.02
CA GLN A 56 -5.60 -0.02 -0.71
C GLN A 56 -4.49 0.34 0.29
N ILE A 57 -3.26 -0.03 -0.07
CA ILE A 57 -2.04 0.43 0.60
C ILE A 57 -1.35 1.39 -0.34
N GLU A 58 -1.05 2.61 0.12
CA GLU A 58 -0.47 3.63 -0.75
C GLU A 58 0.68 4.40 -0.10
N TRP A 59 1.60 4.84 -0.93
CA TRP A 59 2.67 5.77 -0.60
C TRP A 59 2.71 6.88 -1.64
N HIS A 60 2.80 8.13 -1.18
CA HIS A 60 3.04 9.30 -2.02
C HIS A 60 4.26 10.02 -1.46
N SER A 61 5.46 9.56 -1.79
CA SER A 61 6.69 9.98 -1.09
C SER A 61 7.94 9.81 -1.95
N HIS A 62 8.91 10.69 -1.72
CA HIS A 62 10.22 10.66 -2.38
C HIS A 62 10.15 10.63 -3.92
N GLY A 63 9.15 11.31 -4.49
CA GLY A 63 8.95 11.39 -5.94
C GLY A 63 8.29 10.15 -6.56
N LEU A 64 7.84 9.20 -5.75
CA LEU A 64 7.10 8.03 -6.20
C LEU A 64 5.70 8.00 -5.59
N ASP A 65 4.73 7.62 -6.41
CA ASP A 65 3.43 7.16 -5.97
C ASP A 65 3.38 5.64 -6.14
N ILE A 66 3.08 4.89 -5.09
CA ILE A 66 2.92 3.43 -5.13
C ILE A 66 1.57 3.10 -4.55
N GLU A 67 0.74 2.37 -5.29
CA GLU A 67 -0.60 1.94 -4.85
C GLU A 67 -0.74 0.43 -5.01
N LEU A 68 -1.26 -0.24 -3.98
CA LEU A 68 -1.53 -1.67 -3.94
C LEU A 68 -2.99 -1.91 -3.54
N ASP A 69 -3.82 -2.27 -4.51
CA ASP A 69 -5.23 -2.62 -4.33
C ASP A 69 -5.39 -4.09 -3.98
N ILE A 70 -5.63 -4.38 -2.71
CA ILE A 70 -5.85 -5.74 -2.24
C ILE A 70 -7.35 -6.06 -2.36
N LEU A 71 -7.71 -6.59 -3.53
CA LEU A 71 -9.07 -7.01 -3.86
C LEU A 71 -9.43 -8.38 -3.25
N GLY A 72 -8.41 -9.16 -2.92
CA GLY A 72 -8.55 -10.48 -2.31
C GLY A 72 -7.20 -11.04 -1.87
N VAL A 73 -7.22 -12.19 -1.19
CA VAL A 73 -6.00 -12.91 -0.81
C VAL A 73 -5.28 -13.34 -2.09
N ASN A 74 -4.01 -12.94 -2.25
CA ASN A 74 -3.21 -13.16 -3.47
C ASN A 74 -3.85 -12.58 -4.74
N GLN A 75 -4.67 -11.53 -4.60
CA GLN A 75 -5.25 -10.80 -5.72
C GLN A 75 -5.01 -9.31 -5.46
N VAL A 76 -3.86 -8.82 -5.94
CA VAL A 76 -3.44 -7.43 -5.73
C VAL A 76 -3.13 -6.78 -7.06
N ASN A 77 -3.79 -5.67 -7.36
CA ASN A 77 -3.40 -4.81 -8.48
C ASN A 77 -2.44 -3.76 -7.94
N CYS A 78 -1.35 -3.50 -8.64
CA CYS A 78 -0.30 -2.62 -8.16
C CYS A 78 0.10 -1.65 -9.26
N ILE A 79 0.39 -0.41 -8.88
CA ILE A 79 0.96 0.60 -9.76
C ILE A 79 2.05 1.37 -9.02
N LYS A 80 3.12 1.70 -9.72
CA LYS A 80 4.13 2.67 -9.30
C LYS A 80 4.21 3.77 -10.35
N VAL A 81 4.09 5.03 -9.95
CA VAL A 81 4.22 6.19 -10.82
C VAL A 81 5.40 7.05 -10.39
N GLU A 82 6.24 7.43 -11.35
CA GLU A 82 7.23 8.50 -11.17
C GLU A 82 6.56 9.87 -11.25
N VAL A 83 6.56 10.62 -10.17
CA VAL A 83 5.83 11.90 -10.08
C VAL A 83 6.39 12.93 -11.08
N ALA A 84 7.69 12.89 -11.35
CA ALA A 84 8.34 13.86 -12.22
C ALA A 84 8.05 13.65 -13.72
N SER A 85 8.03 12.39 -14.18
CA SER A 85 7.82 12.04 -15.59
C SER A 85 6.37 11.64 -15.91
N GLY A 86 5.63 11.19 -14.89
CA GLY A 86 4.32 10.56 -15.06
C GLY A 86 4.40 9.13 -15.61
N GLU A 87 5.59 8.54 -15.71
CA GLU A 87 5.76 7.16 -16.17
C GLU A 87 5.29 6.18 -15.09
N ASP A 88 4.50 5.19 -15.51
CA ASP A 88 3.96 4.16 -14.64
C ASP A 88 4.54 2.76 -14.93
N GLU A 89 4.50 1.92 -13.89
CA GLU A 89 4.77 0.49 -13.96
C GLU A 89 3.64 -0.24 -13.22
N GLU A 90 2.89 -1.07 -13.94
CA GLU A 90 1.79 -1.87 -13.38
C GLU A 90 2.21 -3.33 -13.12
N ALA A 91 1.64 -3.93 -12.08
CA ALA A 91 1.83 -5.34 -11.76
C ALA A 91 0.58 -5.96 -11.13
N ASN A 92 0.44 -7.27 -11.28
CA ASN A 92 -0.54 -8.06 -10.54
C ASN A 92 0.19 -9.04 -9.63
N LEU A 93 -0.07 -9.00 -8.33
CA LEU A 93 0.57 -9.91 -7.38
C LEU A 93 -0.34 -11.07 -7.03
N THR A 94 0.29 -12.24 -6.96
CA THR A 94 -0.26 -13.44 -6.36
C THR A 94 0.54 -13.78 -5.10
N THR A 95 1.66 -14.49 -5.23
CA THR A 95 2.49 -14.94 -4.10
C THR A 95 3.92 -14.42 -4.11
N ASP A 96 4.38 -13.83 -5.22
CA ASP A 96 5.69 -13.19 -5.32
C ASP A 96 5.55 -11.67 -5.18
N PHE A 97 6.20 -11.09 -4.18
CA PHE A 97 6.14 -9.66 -3.86
C PHE A 97 7.42 -8.89 -4.22
N LYS A 98 8.37 -9.53 -4.94
CA LYS A 98 9.68 -8.93 -5.24
C LYS A 98 9.58 -7.61 -6.00
N ILE A 99 8.66 -7.49 -6.95
CA ILE A 99 8.52 -6.27 -7.76
C ILE A 99 8.14 -5.08 -6.87
N VAL A 100 7.11 -5.22 -6.05
CA VAL A 100 6.69 -4.19 -5.09
C VAL A 100 7.75 -3.93 -4.03
N ARG A 101 8.43 -4.97 -3.54
CA ARG A 101 9.57 -4.79 -2.64
C ARG A 101 10.65 -3.91 -3.29
N GLY A 102 10.98 -4.15 -4.55
CA GLY A 102 11.94 -3.34 -5.31
C GLY A 102 11.51 -1.87 -5.43
N TRP A 103 10.20 -1.61 -5.63
CA TRP A 103 9.68 -0.24 -5.65
C TRP A 103 9.79 0.45 -4.29
N VAL A 104 9.50 -0.26 -3.19
CA VAL A 104 9.67 0.26 -1.83
C VAL A 104 11.15 0.48 -1.48
N GLU A 105 12.04 -0.39 -1.97
CA GLU A 105 13.51 -0.22 -1.84
C GLU A 105 13.99 1.04 -2.56
N ASP A 106 13.52 1.31 -3.79
CA ASP A 106 13.81 2.56 -4.51
C ASP A 106 13.33 3.78 -3.72
N MET A 107 12.06 3.77 -3.27
CA MET A 107 11.50 4.84 -2.45
C MET A 107 12.32 5.12 -1.17
N ALA A 108 12.75 4.08 -0.47
CA ALA A 108 13.58 4.22 0.74
C ALA A 108 14.97 4.80 0.42
N GLY A 109 15.58 4.37 -0.69
CA GLY A 109 16.87 4.87 -1.17
C GLY A 109 16.84 6.35 -1.51
N ARG A 110 15.76 6.82 -2.16
CA ARG A 110 15.57 8.24 -2.51
C ARG A 110 15.51 9.15 -1.29
N GLY A 111 14.80 8.73 -0.24
CA GLY A 111 14.73 9.48 1.02
C GLY A 111 16.11 9.64 1.68
N SER A 112 16.89 8.55 1.70
CA SER A 112 18.25 8.57 2.27
C SER A 112 19.19 9.52 1.52
N ASN A 113 19.12 9.52 0.18
CA ASN A 113 19.94 10.41 -0.66
C ASN A 113 19.57 11.89 -0.46
N ALA A 114 18.28 12.20 -0.33
CA ALA A 114 17.82 13.56 -0.07
C ALA A 114 18.32 14.10 1.28
N VAL A 115 18.30 13.26 2.32
CA VAL A 115 18.83 13.63 3.65
C VAL A 115 20.34 13.89 3.59
N ASN A 116 21.11 13.03 2.92
CA ASN A 116 22.56 13.20 2.79
C ASN A 116 22.94 14.45 1.98
N ALA A 117 22.15 14.83 0.98
CA ALA A 117 22.42 16.03 0.18
C ALA A 117 22.14 17.35 0.93
N ALA A 118 21.40 17.29 2.05
CA ALA A 118 21.04 18.45 2.86
C ALA A 118 21.91 18.63 4.12
N ALA A 119 22.83 17.71 4.41
CA ALA A 119 23.75 17.72 5.55
C ALA A 119 25.12 18.32 5.20
#